data_AF-A0AAV8FGF7-F1
#
_entry.id   AF-A0AAV8FGF7-F1
#
_cell.length_a   1.000
_cell.length_b   1.000
_cell.length_c   1.000
_cell.angle_alpha   90.00
_cell.angle_beta   90.00
_cell.angle_gamma   90.00
#
_symmetry.space_group_name_H-M   'P 1'
#
loop_
_entity.id
_entity.type
_entity.pdbx_description
1 polymer ?
#
loop_
_entity_poly.entity_id
_entity_poly.type
_entity_poly.pdbx_seq_one_letter_code
_entity_poly.pdbx_strand_id
1 'polypeptide(L)'
;MDAPAFVPDVWAWICNLPPFSQWKTSSVSLCICTSTTKQPSMFLSINKNSTSHITLSIVTNFHVPVYLWTSSPIYLSNKMQQTLDEPELIQLFVDIINWVLRYGPNKKYTFRLGAIQTNENFKNVFNLACLTLVFVVCIYEAAPHDLRRGCVDALKVQLTSSNAKEFSKYLVRILGANLEEEWMRTLNLATTNWIIEIMSSSSSFRIPSVLFSYAVSAIGLWKVQLYCPVIAMNMEESSSLNQDERLAFSLKYQHVEGVVQLAYKTTLRENWVDVEIKVDNVRLVITGYHKEKCSNYLI
;
A
#
# COMPACT_ATOMS: atom_id res chain seq x y z
N MET A 1 21.69 -10.73 -15.98
CA MET A 1 20.38 -10.07 -15.78
C MET A 1 20.13 -10.16 -14.30
N ASP A 2 20.68 -9.23 -13.54
CA ASP A 2 20.59 -9.26 -12.09
C ASP A 2 19.28 -8.56 -11.72
N ALA A 3 18.35 -9.31 -11.13
CA ALA A 3 17.09 -8.76 -10.67
C ALA A 3 17.39 -7.66 -9.63
N PRO A 4 16.65 -6.53 -9.63
CA PRO A 4 16.78 -5.55 -8.56
C PRO A 4 16.47 -6.25 -7.22
N ALA A 5 17.46 -6.27 -6.34
CA ALA A 5 17.35 -6.92 -5.03
C ALA A 5 16.41 -6.11 -4.15
N PHE A 6 15.14 -6.50 -4.13
CA PHE A 6 14.12 -5.96 -3.23
C PHE A 6 14.01 -6.87 -2.01
N VAL A 7 14.39 -6.40 -0.83
CA VAL A 7 14.31 -7.19 0.41
C VAL A 7 13.07 -6.75 1.20
N PRO A 8 12.02 -7.58 1.28
CA PRO A 8 10.69 -7.16 1.75
C PRO A 8 10.45 -7.28 3.27
N ASP A 9 11.37 -7.88 4.03
CA ASP A 9 11.16 -8.16 5.46
C ASP A 9 11.69 -7.03 6.36
N VAL A 10 10.94 -5.94 6.39
CA VAL A 10 11.24 -4.76 7.22
C VAL A 10 11.18 -5.10 8.71
N TRP A 11 10.21 -5.93 9.12
CA TRP A 11 10.07 -6.39 10.51
C TRP A 11 11.33 -7.12 10.98
N ALA A 12 11.77 -8.15 10.24
CA ALA A 12 12.96 -8.90 10.61
C ALA A 12 14.22 -8.02 10.55
N TRP A 13 14.31 -7.11 9.56
CA TRP A 13 15.41 -6.15 9.51
C TRP A 13 15.48 -5.30 10.79
N ILE A 14 14.36 -4.73 11.23
CA ILE A 14 14.31 -3.93 12.46
C ILE A 14 14.68 -4.76 13.69
N CYS A 15 14.14 -5.98 13.81
CA CYS A 15 14.40 -6.86 14.96
C CYS A 15 15.86 -7.34 15.02
N ASN A 16 16.54 -7.43 13.87
CA ASN A 16 17.93 -7.89 13.77
C ASN A 16 18.95 -6.74 13.77
N LEU A 17 18.53 -5.50 14.07
CA LEU A 17 19.45 -4.39 14.18
C LEU A 17 20.41 -4.61 15.35
N PRO A 18 21.69 -4.24 15.19
CA PRO A 18 22.60 -4.22 16.33
C PRO A 18 22.08 -3.24 17.39
N PRO A 19 22.41 -3.44 18.67
CA PRO A 19 22.12 -2.49 19.74
C PRO A 19 22.45 -1.05 19.34
N PHE A 20 21.58 -0.08 19.66
CA PHE A 20 21.78 1.34 19.33
C PHE A 20 23.09 1.95 19.89
N SER A 21 23.74 1.29 20.84
CA SER A 21 25.06 1.64 21.38
C SER A 21 26.22 1.22 20.47
N GLN A 22 26.03 0.22 19.62
CA GLN A 22 27.04 -0.34 18.72
C GLN A 22 27.04 0.31 17.32
N TRP A 23 26.14 1.26 17.08
CA TRP A 23 26.02 1.91 15.78
C TRP A 23 27.22 2.84 15.55
N LYS A 24 28.01 2.53 14.51
CA LYS A 24 29.18 3.35 14.12
C LYS A 24 28.79 4.69 13.51
N THR A 25 27.62 4.72 12.88
CA THR A 25 27.02 5.88 12.21
C THR A 25 25.70 6.24 12.90
N SER A 26 25.25 7.49 12.74
CA SER A 26 23.94 7.92 13.25
C SER A 26 22.76 7.26 12.53
N SER A 27 23.01 6.48 11.48
CA SER A 27 21.98 5.79 10.71
C SER A 27 22.38 4.39 10.26
N VAL A 28 21.38 3.53 10.08
CA VAL A 28 21.47 2.21 9.46
C VAL A 28 20.41 2.12 8.36
N SER A 29 20.79 1.62 7.19
CA SER A 29 19.91 1.64 6.00
C SER A 29 19.72 0.25 5.40
N LEU A 30 18.48 -0.05 5.01
CA LEU A 30 18.08 -1.18 4.19
C LEU A 30 17.83 -0.71 2.76
N CYS A 31 18.41 -1.37 1.76
CA CYS A 31 18.12 -1.06 0.37
C CYS A 31 16.73 -1.57 -0.02
N ILE A 32 15.92 -0.67 -0.58
CA ILE A 32 14.57 -0.98 -1.08
C ILE A 32 14.66 -1.32 -2.56
N CYS A 33 15.21 -0.40 -3.36
CA CYS A 33 15.27 -0.51 -4.82
C CYS A 33 16.59 0.07 -5.35
N THR A 34 17.18 -0.60 -6.33
CA THR A 34 18.35 -0.12 -7.06
C THR A 34 18.05 -0.01 -8.55
N SER A 35 18.44 1.11 -9.17
CA SER A 35 18.54 1.18 -10.63
C SER A 35 19.66 0.26 -11.13
N THR A 36 19.52 -0.25 -12.35
CA THR A 36 20.55 -1.05 -13.06
C THR A 36 21.78 -0.22 -13.42
N THR A 37 21.68 1.11 -13.37
CA THR A 37 22.78 2.07 -13.53
C THR A 37 23.23 2.59 -12.16
N LYS A 38 24.55 2.83 -11.98
CA LYS A 38 25.09 3.42 -10.74
C LYS A 38 24.44 4.79 -10.52
N GLN A 39 23.51 4.82 -9.56
CA GLN A 39 22.61 5.91 -9.18
C GLN A 39 21.44 6.12 -10.15
N PRO A 40 20.18 6.10 -9.67
CA PRO A 40 19.78 6.26 -8.26
C PRO A 40 19.31 4.98 -7.54
N SER A 41 19.29 5.03 -6.22
CA SER A 41 18.78 3.95 -5.35
C SER A 41 17.96 4.51 -4.19
N MET A 42 17.01 3.70 -3.70
CA MET A 42 16.11 4.01 -2.60
C MET A 42 16.42 3.13 -1.39
N PHE A 43 16.41 3.73 -0.21
CA PHE A 43 16.75 3.09 1.06
C PHE A 43 15.71 3.42 2.13
N LEU A 44 15.42 2.45 2.98
CA LEU A 44 14.76 2.67 4.26
C LEU A 44 15.86 2.85 5.31
N SER A 45 15.94 4.02 5.93
CA SER A 45 16.98 4.34 6.92
C SER A 45 16.36 4.57 8.28
N ILE A 46 16.99 4.03 9.32
CA ILE A 46 16.70 4.37 10.70
C ILE A 46 17.77 5.33 11.18
N ASN A 47 17.35 6.51 11.58
CA ASN A 47 18.21 7.59 12.05
C ASN A 47 18.05 7.79 13.55
N LYS A 48 19.19 7.85 14.23
CA LYS A 48 19.32 8.18 15.64
C LYS A 48 19.75 9.64 15.75
N ASN A 49 18.76 10.52 15.99
CA ASN A 49 19.00 11.97 16.09
C ASN A 49 19.47 12.39 17.49
N SER A 50 19.18 11.61 18.53
CA SER A 50 19.66 11.84 19.90
C SER A 50 19.67 10.54 20.72
N THR A 51 20.04 10.61 22.00
CA THR A 51 19.96 9.45 22.92
C THR A 51 18.53 9.03 23.27
N SER A 52 17.49 9.74 22.80
CA SER A 52 16.12 9.58 23.29
C SER A 52 15.06 9.29 22.22
N HIS A 53 15.37 9.49 20.94
CA HIS A 53 14.40 9.23 19.87
C HIS A 53 15.06 8.77 18.58
N ILE A 54 14.27 7.99 17.84
CA ILE A 54 14.63 7.39 16.56
C ILE A 54 13.56 7.75 15.53
N THR A 55 13.98 7.92 14.28
CA THR A 55 13.08 8.17 13.14
C THR A 55 13.40 7.21 12.01
N LEU A 56 12.37 6.70 11.36
CA LEU A 56 12.51 5.96 10.09
C LEU A 56 12.31 6.92 8.93
N SER A 57 13.08 6.75 7.87
CA SER A 57 12.97 7.59 6.67
C SER A 57 13.15 6.78 5.40
N ILE A 58 12.38 7.10 4.36
CA ILE A 58 12.65 6.62 3.00
C ILE A 58 13.51 7.67 2.33
N VAL A 59 14.71 7.27 1.90
CA VAL A 59 15.74 8.16 1.37
C VAL A 59 16.13 7.69 -0.01
N THR A 60 16.26 8.63 -0.94
CA THR A 60 16.83 8.39 -2.26
C THR A 60 18.17 9.08 -2.39
N ASN A 61 19.14 8.39 -2.99
CA ASN A 61 20.49 8.91 -3.15
C ASN A 61 20.74 9.35 -4.60
N PHE A 62 20.66 10.67 -4.84
CA PHE A 62 20.96 11.34 -6.11
C PHE A 62 22.20 12.24 -5.94
N HIS A 63 23.34 11.66 -5.54
CA HIS A 63 24.54 12.37 -5.04
C HIS A 63 24.37 13.10 -3.70
N VAL A 64 23.17 13.63 -3.42
CA VAL A 64 22.73 14.16 -2.13
C VAL A 64 21.54 13.31 -1.64
N PRO A 65 21.48 12.93 -0.35
CA PRO A 65 20.33 12.21 0.18
C PRO A 65 19.08 13.09 0.23
N VAL A 66 18.05 12.68 -0.50
CA VAL A 66 16.72 13.31 -0.48
C VAL A 66 15.79 12.44 0.35
N TYR A 67 15.18 13.03 1.39
CA TYR A 67 14.24 12.36 2.28
C TYR A 67 12.83 12.44 1.67
N LEU A 68 12.31 11.32 1.20
CA LEU A 68 10.98 11.23 0.61
C LEU A 68 9.89 11.08 1.67
N TRP A 69 10.22 10.41 2.77
CA TRP A 69 9.32 10.23 3.91
C TRP A 69 10.15 10.17 5.18
N THR A 70 9.58 10.64 6.29
CA THR A 70 10.14 10.49 7.64
C THR A 70 9.01 10.26 8.63
N SER A 71 9.17 9.25 9.48
CA SER A 71 8.21 8.87 10.51
C SER A 71 8.11 9.93 11.60
N SER A 72 7.02 9.87 12.37
CA SER A 72 6.98 10.53 13.66
C SER A 72 8.13 10.04 14.57
N PRO A 73 8.68 10.90 15.46
CA PRO A 73 9.75 10.50 16.35
C PRO A 73 9.26 9.41 17.32
N ILE A 74 9.97 8.29 17.33
CA ILE A 74 9.73 7.17 18.26
C ILE A 74 10.59 7.43 19.48
N TYR A 75 9.95 7.75 20.60
CA TYR A 75 10.62 7.98 21.87
C TYR A 75 10.97 6.66 22.54
N LEU A 76 12.24 6.50 22.88
CA LEU A 76 12.72 5.34 23.62
C LEU A 76 12.28 5.46 25.07
N SER A 77 11.69 4.39 25.60
CA SER A 77 11.19 4.33 26.98
C SER A 77 12.31 4.50 28.02
N ASN A 78 13.54 4.11 27.68
CA ASN A 78 14.73 4.26 28.50
C ASN A 78 15.94 4.67 27.65
N LYS A 79 16.81 5.55 28.18
CA LYS A 79 18.10 5.91 27.55
C LYS A 79 19.03 4.70 27.32
N MET A 80 18.81 3.61 28.05
CA MET A 80 19.54 2.35 27.95
C MET A 80 18.90 1.36 26.95
N GLN A 81 17.74 1.67 26.37
CA GLN A 81 17.05 0.80 25.43
C GLN A 81 17.95 0.59 24.19
N GLN A 82 18.15 -0.68 23.83
CA GLN A 82 19.12 -1.07 22.80
C GLN A 82 18.45 -1.43 21.47
N THR A 83 17.16 -1.76 21.49
CA THR A 83 16.36 -2.23 20.36
C THR A 83 14.97 -1.60 20.40
N LEU A 84 14.20 -1.68 19.31
CA LEU A 84 12.78 -1.32 19.35
C LEU A 84 11.99 -2.48 19.93
N ASP A 85 11.19 -2.21 20.96
CA ASP A 85 10.31 -3.21 21.55
C ASP A 85 8.93 -3.18 20.86
N GLU A 86 8.06 -4.09 21.27
CA GLU A 86 6.71 -4.23 20.73
C GLU A 86 5.88 -2.93 20.69
N PRO A 87 5.82 -2.09 21.76
CA PRO A 87 5.00 -0.88 21.72
C PRO A 87 5.53 0.17 20.73
N GLU A 88 6.85 0.29 20.56
CA GLU A 88 7.44 1.18 19.56
C GLU A 88 7.15 0.70 18.12
N LEU A 89 7.19 -0.61 17.88
CA LEU A 89 6.84 -1.19 16.59
C LEU A 89 5.35 -1.00 16.26
N ILE A 90 4.48 -1.15 17.27
CA ILE A 90 3.05 -0.84 17.14
C ILE A 90 2.85 0.64 16.83
N GLN A 91 3.56 1.54 17.52
CA GLN A 91 3.46 2.98 17.24
C GLN A 91 3.91 3.32 15.82
N LEU A 92 5.01 2.71 15.37
CA LEU A 92 5.49 2.84 13.99
C LEU A 92 4.47 2.32 12.97
N PHE A 93 3.84 1.17 13.24
CA PHE A 93 2.77 0.64 12.41
C PHE A 93 1.62 1.64 12.26
N VAL A 94 1.16 2.23 13.37
CA VAL A 94 0.11 3.25 13.38
C VAL A 94 0.53 4.49 12.57
N ASP A 95 1.78 4.93 12.71
CA ASP A 95 2.33 6.05 11.95
C ASP A 95 2.36 5.75 10.45
N ILE A 96 2.79 4.54 10.05
CA ILE A 96 2.78 4.08 8.65
C ILE A 96 1.37 4.11 8.07
N ILE A 97 0.37 3.55 8.78
CA ILE A 97 -1.02 3.56 8.31
C ILE A 97 -1.52 5.00 8.12
N ASN A 98 -1.28 5.86 9.11
CA ASN A 98 -1.66 7.27 9.03
C ASN A 98 -0.99 8.00 7.86
N TRP A 99 0.27 7.70 7.58
CA TRP A 99 0.99 8.27 6.45
C TRP A 99 0.42 7.83 5.11
N VAL A 100 0.12 6.54 4.95
CA VAL A 100 -0.56 6.05 3.73
C VAL A 100 -1.87 6.81 3.54
N LEU A 101 -2.73 6.88 4.56
CA LEU A 101 -4.03 7.55 4.47
C LEU A 101 -3.92 9.05 4.12
N ARG A 102 -2.81 9.73 4.45
CA ARG A 102 -2.59 11.15 4.08
C ARG A 102 -2.40 11.39 2.59
N TYR A 103 -1.95 10.37 1.85
CA TYR A 103 -1.89 10.40 0.38
C TYR A 103 -3.25 10.16 -0.26
N GLY A 104 -4.23 9.69 0.52
CA GLY A 104 -5.60 9.52 0.08
C GLY A 104 -6.31 10.84 -0.21
N PRO A 105 -7.50 10.76 -0.83
CA PRO A 105 -8.31 11.93 -1.15
C PRO A 105 -8.82 12.66 0.10
N ASN A 106 -9.06 11.95 1.21
CA ASN A 106 -9.61 12.51 2.43
C ASN A 106 -8.60 12.47 3.60
N LYS A 107 -7.99 13.63 3.89
CA LYS A 107 -6.94 13.77 4.91
C LYS A 107 -7.46 13.82 6.36
N LYS A 108 -8.76 13.71 6.58
CA LYS A 108 -9.38 13.83 7.91
C LYS A 108 -9.32 12.55 8.73
N TYR A 109 -9.06 11.42 8.08
CA TYR A 109 -9.01 10.14 8.78
C TYR A 109 -7.69 9.96 9.51
N THR A 110 -7.80 9.55 10.77
CA THR A 110 -6.65 9.17 11.59
C THR A 110 -6.93 7.78 12.14
N PHE A 111 -6.01 6.88 11.88
CA PHE A 111 -6.02 5.57 12.47
C PHE A 111 -5.55 5.65 13.91
N ARG A 112 -6.35 5.04 14.80
CA ARG A 112 -5.99 4.80 16.19
C ARG A 112 -6.13 3.30 16.41
N LEU A 113 -5.06 2.69 16.89
CA LEU A 113 -5.08 1.26 17.20
C LEU A 113 -5.85 1.02 18.49
N GLY A 114 -6.72 0.01 18.49
CA GLY A 114 -7.17 -0.63 19.73
C GLY A 114 -6.09 -1.53 20.32
N ALA A 115 -6.44 -2.34 21.32
CA ALA A 115 -5.55 -3.37 21.85
C ALA A 115 -5.36 -4.49 20.81
N ILE A 116 -4.27 -4.43 20.04
CA ILE A 116 -3.83 -5.54 19.19
C ILE A 116 -2.79 -6.35 19.95
N GLN A 117 -2.96 -7.66 20.00
CA GLN A 117 -1.90 -8.57 20.40
C GLN A 117 -1.00 -8.81 19.19
N THR A 118 0.31 -8.58 19.31
CA THR A 118 1.22 -8.99 18.26
C THR A 118 1.23 -10.51 18.17
N ASN A 119 0.88 -11.02 17.00
CA ASN A 119 0.96 -12.44 16.67
C ASN A 119 1.89 -12.60 15.46
N GLU A 120 2.13 -13.83 15.02
CA GLU A 120 2.98 -14.07 13.84
C GLU A 120 2.45 -13.39 12.57
N ASN A 121 1.12 -13.27 12.44
CA ASN A 121 0.49 -12.58 11.32
C ASN A 121 0.74 -11.07 11.34
N PHE A 122 0.91 -10.46 12.52
CA PHE A 122 1.17 -9.03 12.66
C PHE A 122 2.47 -8.63 11.94
N LYS A 123 3.51 -9.47 12.00
CA LYS A 123 4.79 -9.22 11.30
C LYS A 123 4.59 -9.07 9.79
N ASN A 124 3.79 -9.96 9.21
CA ASN A 124 3.49 -9.93 7.79
C ASN A 124 2.56 -8.77 7.41
N VAL A 125 1.60 -8.43 8.28
CA VAL A 125 0.75 -7.24 8.10
C VAL A 125 1.58 -5.95 8.18
N PHE A 126 2.53 -5.89 9.10
CA PHE A 126 3.47 -4.77 9.23
C PHE A 126 4.29 -4.60 7.95
N ASN A 127 4.89 -5.69 7.46
CA ASN A 127 5.62 -5.69 6.19
C ASN A 127 4.72 -5.23 5.03
N LEU A 128 3.49 -5.72 4.93
CA LEU A 128 2.53 -5.29 3.91
C LEU A 128 2.22 -3.78 3.99
N ALA A 129 2.05 -3.24 5.20
CA ALA A 129 1.84 -1.80 5.40
C ALA A 129 3.08 -0.98 4.99
N CYS A 130 4.30 -1.44 5.32
CA CYS A 130 5.54 -0.83 4.84
C CYS A 130 5.63 -0.85 3.30
N LEU A 131 5.35 -1.99 2.66
CA LEU A 131 5.37 -2.11 1.20
C LEU A 131 4.37 -1.14 0.55
N THR A 132 3.20 -0.99 1.15
CA THR A 132 2.17 -0.05 0.69
C THR A 132 2.64 1.40 0.84
N LEU A 133 3.28 1.76 1.95
CA LEU A 133 3.87 3.08 2.13
C LEU A 133 4.94 3.37 1.09
N VAL A 134 5.86 2.43 0.87
CA VAL A 134 6.92 2.56 -0.16
C VAL A 134 6.30 2.71 -1.55
N PHE A 135 5.24 1.97 -1.88
CA PHE A 135 4.51 2.11 -3.14
C PHE A 135 3.96 3.51 -3.35
N VAL A 136 3.25 4.04 -2.36
CA VAL A 136 2.66 5.37 -2.42
C VAL A 136 3.74 6.46 -2.48
N VAL A 137 4.79 6.36 -1.66
CA VAL A 137 5.94 7.28 -1.69
C VAL A 137 6.68 7.20 -3.03
N CYS A 138 6.87 6.01 -3.60
CA CYS A 138 7.46 5.83 -4.93
C CYS A 138 6.64 6.55 -6.01
N ILE A 139 5.31 6.60 -5.90
CA ILE A 139 4.45 7.27 -6.89
C ILE A 139 4.46 8.78 -6.73
N TYR A 140 4.30 9.28 -5.50
CA TYR A 140 4.10 10.71 -5.25
C TYR A 140 5.38 11.53 -5.02
N GLU A 141 6.42 10.92 -4.46
CA GLU A 141 7.61 11.65 -3.98
C GLU A 141 8.89 11.30 -4.76
N ALA A 142 8.99 10.11 -5.36
CA ALA A 142 10.23 9.70 -6.02
C ALA A 142 10.43 10.39 -7.39
N ALA A 143 11.51 11.18 -7.49
CA ALA A 143 11.66 12.22 -8.51
C ALA A 143 12.52 11.86 -9.76
N PRO A 144 12.96 10.61 -10.01
CA PRO A 144 13.16 10.18 -11.42
C PRO A 144 12.36 8.96 -11.86
N HIS A 145 11.85 9.06 -13.10
CA HIS A 145 11.02 8.05 -13.76
C HIS A 145 11.63 6.64 -13.74
N ASP A 146 12.94 6.49 -13.98
CA ASP A 146 13.58 5.18 -14.06
C ASP A 146 13.65 4.46 -12.70
N LEU A 147 13.94 5.20 -11.62
CA LEU A 147 13.92 4.67 -10.26
C LEU A 147 12.49 4.29 -9.86
N ARG A 148 11.52 5.16 -10.15
CA ARG A 148 10.10 4.93 -9.83
C ARG A 148 9.58 3.69 -10.55
N ARG A 149 9.85 3.53 -11.84
CA ARG A 149 9.43 2.36 -12.62
C ARG A 149 10.01 1.07 -12.07
N GLY A 150 11.34 1.02 -11.85
CA GLY A 150 11.98 -0.15 -11.25
C GLY A 150 11.46 -0.47 -9.84
N CYS A 151 11.19 0.56 -9.02
CA CYS A 151 10.57 0.40 -7.71
C CYS A 151 9.18 -0.21 -7.80
N VAL A 152 8.31 0.35 -8.63
CA VAL A 152 6.92 -0.09 -8.75
C VAL A 152 6.83 -1.49 -9.34
N ASP A 153 7.69 -1.84 -10.30
CA ASP A 153 7.72 -3.20 -10.86
C ASP A 153 8.11 -4.25 -9.80
N ALA A 154 9.11 -3.96 -8.95
CA ALA A 154 9.49 -4.84 -7.85
C ALA A 154 8.38 -4.95 -6.78
N LEU A 155 7.78 -3.81 -6.41
CA LEU A 155 6.67 -3.75 -5.45
C LEU A 155 5.45 -4.49 -5.96
N LYS A 156 5.14 -4.39 -7.25
CA LYS A 156 4.00 -5.09 -7.88
C LYS A 156 4.11 -6.59 -7.66
N VAL A 157 5.29 -7.20 -7.83
CA VAL A 157 5.50 -8.63 -7.59
C VAL A 157 5.18 -9.00 -6.14
N GLN A 158 5.61 -8.17 -5.17
CA GLN A 158 5.37 -8.43 -3.75
C GLN A 158 3.91 -8.21 -3.34
N LEU A 159 3.30 -7.10 -3.77
CA LEU A 159 1.92 -6.72 -3.44
C LEU A 159 0.87 -7.62 -4.10
N THR A 160 1.20 -8.26 -5.22
CA THR A 160 0.29 -9.20 -5.92
C THR A 160 0.51 -10.67 -5.53
N SER A 161 1.49 -10.95 -4.67
CA SER A 161 1.77 -12.30 -4.16
C SER A 161 0.58 -12.90 -3.40
N SER A 162 0.52 -14.24 -3.34
CA SER A 162 -0.50 -14.96 -2.55
C SER A 162 -0.48 -14.54 -1.08
N ASN A 163 0.71 -14.33 -0.53
CA ASN A 163 0.92 -13.93 0.86
C ASN A 163 0.37 -12.52 1.10
N ALA A 164 0.66 -11.56 0.24
CA ALA A 164 0.10 -10.22 0.35
C ALA A 164 -1.43 -10.21 0.31
N LYS A 165 -2.04 -11.05 -0.55
CA LYS A 165 -3.51 -11.24 -0.60
C LYS A 165 -4.06 -11.82 0.70
N GLU A 166 -3.37 -12.75 1.34
CA GLU A 166 -3.79 -13.28 2.63
C GLU A 166 -3.68 -12.22 3.74
N PHE A 167 -2.51 -11.58 3.86
CA PHE A 167 -2.24 -10.59 4.92
C PHE A 167 -3.02 -9.29 4.77
N SER A 168 -3.43 -8.93 3.54
CA SER A 168 -4.35 -7.80 3.32
C SER A 168 -5.71 -8.01 4.00
N LYS A 169 -6.21 -9.24 4.12
CA LYS A 169 -7.45 -9.53 4.86
C LYS A 169 -7.29 -9.20 6.35
N TYR A 170 -6.13 -9.53 6.92
CA TYR A 170 -5.81 -9.21 8.31
C TYR A 170 -5.65 -7.71 8.50
N LEU A 171 -4.97 -7.02 7.57
CA LEU A 171 -4.83 -5.56 7.58
C LEU A 171 -6.20 -4.87 7.57
N VAL A 172 -7.08 -5.27 6.64
CA VAL A 172 -8.43 -4.72 6.54
C VAL A 172 -9.26 -4.94 7.81
N ARG A 173 -9.13 -6.11 8.46
CA ARG A 173 -9.76 -6.38 9.76
C ARG A 173 -9.24 -5.44 10.86
N ILE A 174 -7.94 -5.13 10.85
CA ILE A 174 -7.31 -4.22 11.80
C ILE A 174 -7.76 -2.77 11.58
N LEU A 175 -7.86 -2.34 10.32
CA LEU A 175 -8.33 -1.01 9.94
C LEU A 175 -9.81 -0.80 10.29
N GLY A 176 -10.64 -1.82 10.08
CA GLY A 176 -12.08 -1.72 10.16
C GLY A 176 -12.69 -1.04 8.92
N ALA A 177 -14.01 -1.16 8.76
CA ALA A 177 -14.72 -0.82 7.52
C ALA A 177 -14.47 0.61 7.02
N ASN A 178 -14.50 1.63 7.89
CA ASN A 178 -14.32 3.02 7.47
C ASN A 178 -12.91 3.29 6.92
N LEU A 179 -11.88 2.75 7.57
CA LEU A 179 -10.50 2.96 7.16
C LEU A 179 -10.07 2.03 6.04
N GLU A 180 -10.70 0.87 5.92
CA GLU A 180 -10.57 0.01 4.74
C GLU A 180 -10.93 0.77 3.46
N GLU A 181 -12.08 1.44 3.42
CA GLU A 181 -12.50 2.20 2.23
C GLU A 181 -11.47 3.27 1.87
N GLU A 182 -10.98 4.02 2.85
CA GLU A 182 -10.00 5.09 2.63
C GLU A 182 -8.61 4.56 2.25
N TRP A 183 -8.22 3.42 2.82
CA TRP A 183 -7.02 2.70 2.42
C TRP A 183 -7.09 2.26 0.96
N MET A 184 -8.21 1.67 0.54
CA MET A 184 -8.44 1.23 -0.84
C MET A 184 -8.53 2.42 -1.81
N ARG A 185 -9.16 3.52 -1.41
CA ARG A 185 -9.20 4.77 -2.19
C ARG A 185 -7.80 5.34 -2.41
N THR A 186 -6.96 5.33 -1.37
CA THR A 186 -5.55 5.76 -1.46
C THR A 186 -4.79 4.92 -2.47
N LEU A 187 -4.87 3.59 -2.35
CA LEU A 187 -4.19 2.66 -3.24
C LEU A 187 -4.67 2.77 -4.70
N ASN A 188 -5.99 2.91 -4.90
CA ASN A 188 -6.56 3.08 -6.22
C ASN A 188 -6.12 4.41 -6.85
N LEU A 189 -6.07 5.50 -6.09
CA LEU A 189 -5.59 6.79 -6.59
C LEU A 189 -4.12 6.73 -7.01
N ALA A 190 -3.26 6.11 -6.18
CA ALA A 190 -1.86 5.89 -6.51
C ALA A 190 -1.73 5.04 -7.79
N THR A 191 -2.48 3.95 -7.88
CA THR A 191 -2.52 3.06 -9.06
C THR A 191 -2.99 3.81 -10.31
N THR A 192 -4.03 4.64 -10.22
CA THR A 192 -4.51 5.49 -11.31
C THR A 192 -3.40 6.41 -11.81
N ASN A 193 -2.70 7.10 -10.91
CA ASN A 193 -1.60 7.99 -11.26
C ASN A 193 -0.48 7.24 -11.99
N TRP A 194 -0.12 6.07 -11.49
CA TRP A 194 0.90 5.23 -12.11
C TRP A 194 0.49 4.71 -13.51
N ILE A 195 -0.76 4.29 -13.68
CA ILE A 195 -1.28 3.86 -14.99
C ILE A 195 -1.25 5.02 -15.98
N ILE A 196 -1.69 6.23 -15.59
CA ILE A 196 -1.65 7.43 -16.44
C ILE A 196 -0.23 7.72 -16.91
N GLU A 197 0.74 7.64 -16.01
CA GLU A 197 2.15 7.86 -16.32
C GLU A 197 2.68 6.84 -17.36
N ILE A 198 2.38 5.55 -17.19
CA ILE A 198 2.80 4.51 -18.15
C ILE A 198 2.12 4.70 -19.51
N MET A 199 0.83 5.04 -19.52
CA MET A 199 0.09 5.30 -20.76
C MET A 199 0.65 6.52 -21.51
N SER A 200 1.18 7.52 -20.81
CA SER A 200 1.81 8.69 -21.43
C SER A 200 3.18 8.37 -22.06
N SER A 201 3.85 7.32 -21.60
CA SER A 201 5.21 6.94 -22.01
C SER A 201 5.27 5.75 -22.98
N SER A 202 4.16 5.01 -23.17
CA SER A 202 4.11 3.84 -24.06
C SER A 202 2.81 3.77 -24.86
N SER A 203 2.92 3.65 -26.19
CA SER A 203 1.78 3.60 -27.11
C SER A 203 1.06 2.25 -27.16
N SER A 204 1.62 1.20 -26.55
CA SER A 204 1.06 -0.16 -26.54
C SER A 204 1.04 -0.75 -25.14
N PHE A 205 0.18 -0.23 -24.25
CA PHE A 205 0.03 -0.77 -22.90
C PHE A 205 -1.26 -1.58 -22.77
N ARG A 206 -1.12 -2.86 -22.41
CA ARG A 206 -2.24 -3.65 -21.86
C ARG A 206 -2.29 -3.38 -20.36
N ILE A 207 -3.39 -2.81 -19.91
CA ILE A 207 -3.60 -2.51 -18.50
C ILE A 207 -3.52 -3.82 -17.71
N PRO A 208 -2.60 -3.95 -16.72
CA PRO A 208 -2.65 -5.07 -15.81
C PRO A 208 -3.98 -5.00 -15.04
N SER A 209 -4.67 -6.13 -14.94
CA SER A 209 -5.86 -6.29 -14.10
C SER A 209 -5.48 -6.04 -12.63
N VAL A 210 -5.54 -4.79 -12.17
CA VAL A 210 -5.26 -4.41 -10.77
C VAL A 210 -6.58 -4.41 -9.99
N LEU A 211 -7.18 -5.59 -9.89
CA LEU A 211 -8.39 -5.81 -9.10
C LEU A 211 -7.96 -6.29 -7.71
N PHE A 212 -8.16 -5.45 -6.69
CA PHE A 212 -8.14 -5.94 -5.33
C PHE A 212 -9.53 -6.47 -4.99
N SER A 213 -9.62 -7.74 -4.62
CA SER A 213 -10.85 -8.32 -4.11
C SER A 213 -10.55 -9.31 -3.00
N TYR A 214 -11.46 -9.40 -2.05
CA TYR A 214 -11.40 -10.41 -1.01
C TYR A 214 -12.79 -10.88 -0.61
N ALA A 215 -12.85 -12.10 -0.10
CA ALA A 215 -14.07 -12.71 0.41
C ALA A 215 -13.94 -13.00 1.90
N VAL A 216 -15.01 -12.73 2.65
CA VAL A 216 -15.16 -13.06 4.06
C VAL A 216 -16.39 -13.93 4.23
N SER A 217 -16.26 -15.03 4.96
CA SER A 217 -17.39 -15.84 5.39
C SER A 217 -17.83 -15.43 6.79
N ALA A 218 -19.13 -15.21 6.95
CA ALA A 218 -19.83 -15.27 8.23
C ALA A 218 -20.84 -16.45 8.18
N ILE A 219 -21.49 -16.77 9.30
CA ILE A 219 -22.43 -17.89 9.38
C ILE A 219 -23.55 -17.71 8.34
N GLY A 220 -23.63 -18.61 7.36
CA GLY A 220 -24.63 -18.60 6.29
C GLY A 220 -24.49 -17.50 5.23
N LEU A 221 -23.43 -16.68 5.28
CA LEU A 221 -23.22 -15.56 4.35
C LEU A 221 -21.76 -15.46 3.89
N TRP A 222 -21.53 -15.35 2.60
CA TRP A 222 -20.27 -14.91 2.02
C TRP A 222 -20.40 -13.48 1.52
N LYS A 223 -19.51 -12.61 1.98
CA LYS A 223 -19.39 -11.23 1.49
C LYS A 223 -18.11 -11.13 0.66
N VAL A 224 -18.24 -10.75 -0.61
CA VAL A 224 -17.13 -10.42 -1.50
C VAL A 224 -17.08 -8.92 -1.63
N GLN A 225 -15.92 -8.32 -1.37
CA GLN A 225 -15.65 -6.90 -1.59
C GLN A 225 -14.60 -6.76 -2.69
N LEU A 226 -14.83 -5.83 -3.61
CA LEU A 226 -13.92 -5.51 -4.71
C LEU A 226 -13.71 -4.00 -4.79
N TYR A 227 -12.49 -3.62 -5.13
CA TYR A 227 -12.07 -2.26 -5.34
C TYR A 227 -11.25 -2.20 -6.63
N CYS A 228 -11.60 -1.26 -7.51
CA CYS A 228 -10.92 -1.12 -8.80
C CYS A 228 -10.89 0.34 -9.26
N PRO A 229 -9.74 0.87 -9.71
CA PRO A 229 -9.72 2.12 -10.44
C PRO A 229 -10.36 1.93 -11.83
N VAL A 230 -11.20 2.87 -12.27
CA VAL A 230 -11.91 2.75 -13.57
C VAL A 230 -10.94 2.72 -14.74
N ILE A 231 -9.82 3.45 -14.65
CA ILE A 231 -8.77 3.44 -15.67
C ILE A 231 -8.14 2.05 -15.88
N ALA A 232 -8.30 1.12 -14.93
CA ALA A 232 -7.82 -0.24 -15.06
C ALA A 232 -8.82 -1.21 -15.71
N MET A 233 -10.04 -0.75 -16.00
CA MET A 233 -11.07 -1.56 -16.65
C MET A 233 -10.97 -1.46 -18.18
N ASN A 234 -11.29 -2.54 -18.87
CA ASN A 234 -11.45 -2.50 -20.32
C ASN A 234 -12.73 -1.73 -20.65
N MET A 235 -12.58 -0.66 -21.43
CA MET A 235 -13.72 0.08 -21.95
C MET A 235 -14.22 -0.61 -23.22
N GLU A 236 -15.49 -0.99 -23.28
CA GLU A 236 -16.11 -1.37 -24.55
C GLU A 236 -16.14 -0.13 -25.47
N GLU A 237 -15.78 -0.32 -26.74
CA GLU A 237 -15.59 0.75 -27.71
C GLU A 237 -16.82 1.66 -27.78
N SER A 238 -16.71 2.87 -27.23
CA SER A 238 -17.74 3.89 -27.41
C SER A 238 -17.60 4.49 -28.81
N SER A 239 -18.62 4.32 -29.65
CA SER A 239 -18.70 5.00 -30.94
C SER A 239 -18.63 6.52 -30.74
N SER A 240 -17.50 7.11 -31.15
CA SER A 240 -17.26 8.53 -31.45
C SER A 240 -18.08 9.58 -30.69
N LEU A 241 -17.44 10.40 -29.85
CA LEU A 241 -17.86 11.79 -29.62
C LEU A 241 -16.69 12.57 -29.02
N ASN A 242 -16.54 13.82 -29.49
CA ASN A 242 -15.62 14.83 -28.98
C ASN A 242 -15.58 14.80 -27.44
N GLN A 243 -14.57 14.14 -26.87
CA GLN A 243 -14.45 14.04 -25.44
C GLN A 243 -13.99 15.39 -24.91
N ASP A 244 -14.87 16.05 -24.14
CA ASP A 244 -14.46 17.15 -23.28
C ASP A 244 -13.29 16.65 -22.41
N GLU A 245 -12.11 17.26 -22.57
CA GLU A 245 -10.88 16.85 -21.87
C GLU A 245 -11.07 16.87 -20.34
N ARG A 246 -11.94 17.75 -19.82
CA ARG A 246 -12.25 17.81 -18.39
C ARG A 246 -13.08 16.61 -17.95
N LEU A 247 -14.02 16.17 -18.78
CA LEU A 247 -14.81 14.97 -18.55
C LEU A 247 -13.91 13.73 -18.63
N ALA A 248 -13.09 13.62 -19.68
CA ALA A 248 -12.16 12.51 -19.86
C ALA A 248 -11.15 12.41 -18.71
N PHE A 249 -10.64 13.54 -18.23
CA PHE A 249 -9.82 13.59 -17.03
C PHE A 249 -10.59 13.10 -15.80
N SER A 250 -11.79 13.63 -15.54
CA SER A 250 -12.56 13.27 -14.35
C SER A 250 -12.95 11.79 -14.30
N LEU A 251 -13.24 11.19 -15.45
CA LEU A 251 -13.56 9.77 -15.59
C LEU A 251 -12.36 8.86 -15.25
N LYS A 252 -11.13 9.26 -15.59
CA LYS A 252 -9.91 8.51 -15.22
C LYS A 252 -9.71 8.38 -13.71
N TYR A 253 -10.18 9.38 -12.96
CA TYR A 253 -10.08 9.45 -11.50
C TYR A 253 -11.35 8.96 -10.79
N GLN A 254 -12.08 8.05 -11.42
CA GLN A 254 -13.14 7.30 -10.77
C GLN A 254 -12.62 5.96 -10.27
N HIS A 255 -13.27 5.45 -9.23
CA HIS A 255 -13.06 4.09 -8.74
C HIS A 255 -14.40 3.41 -8.48
N VAL A 256 -14.40 2.09 -8.63
CA VAL A 256 -15.53 1.22 -8.40
C VAL A 256 -15.32 0.49 -7.07
N GLU A 257 -16.35 0.55 -6.24
CA GLU A 257 -16.50 -0.26 -5.04
C GLU A 257 -17.66 -1.23 -5.28
N GLY A 258 -17.38 -2.52 -5.18
CA GLY A 258 -18.39 -3.56 -5.34
C GLY A 258 -18.51 -4.43 -4.10
N VAL A 259 -19.74 -4.76 -3.73
CA VAL A 259 -20.06 -5.69 -2.66
C VAL A 259 -21.05 -6.72 -3.20
N VAL A 260 -20.68 -7.99 -3.13
CA VAL A 260 -21.56 -9.12 -3.47
C VAL A 260 -21.77 -9.93 -2.20
N GLN A 261 -23.04 -10.10 -1.81
CA GLN A 261 -23.44 -10.91 -0.67
C GLN A 261 -24.12 -12.17 -1.18
N LEU A 262 -23.62 -13.32 -0.78
CA LEU A 262 -24.11 -14.64 -1.16
C LEU A 262 -24.56 -15.36 0.11
N ALA A 263 -25.84 -15.72 0.19
CA ALA A 263 -26.32 -16.64 1.21
C ALA A 263 -25.94 -18.06 0.79
N TYR A 264 -25.39 -18.87 1.70
CA TYR A 264 -25.07 -20.26 1.41
C TYR A 264 -25.67 -21.21 2.44
N LYS A 265 -26.12 -22.37 1.97
CA LYS A 265 -26.62 -23.47 2.79
C LYS A 265 -25.86 -24.73 2.42
N THR A 266 -25.32 -25.40 3.41
CA THR A 266 -24.66 -26.70 3.23
C THR A 266 -25.58 -27.81 3.74
N THR A 267 -25.77 -28.85 2.94
CA THR A 267 -26.51 -30.06 3.34
C THR A 267 -25.57 -31.25 3.19
N LEU A 268 -25.23 -31.87 4.32
CA LEU A 268 -24.40 -33.08 4.31
C LEU A 268 -25.25 -34.26 3.84
N ARG A 269 -24.77 -34.97 2.82
CA ARG A 269 -25.30 -36.28 2.40
C ARG A 269 -24.25 -37.36 2.69
N GLU A 270 -24.65 -38.61 2.53
CA GLU A 270 -23.83 -39.78 2.89
C GLU A 270 -22.44 -39.77 2.22
N ASN A 271 -22.33 -39.35 0.95
CA ASN A 271 -21.08 -39.40 0.18
C ASN A 271 -20.61 -38.04 -0.37
N TRP A 272 -21.36 -36.95 -0.15
CA TRP A 272 -21.00 -35.61 -0.63
C TRP A 272 -21.69 -34.50 0.17
N VAL A 273 -21.25 -33.26 -0.06
CA VAL A 273 -21.84 -32.05 0.52
C VAL A 273 -22.54 -31.26 -0.57
N ASP A 274 -23.85 -31.06 -0.45
CA ASP A 274 -24.59 -30.13 -1.29
C ASP A 274 -24.36 -28.71 -0.77
N VAL A 275 -23.88 -27.81 -1.64
CA VAL A 275 -23.73 -26.39 -1.31
C VAL A 275 -24.68 -25.59 -2.21
N GLU A 276 -25.74 -25.06 -1.61
CA GLU A 276 -26.66 -24.15 -2.27
C GLU A 276 -26.18 -22.72 -2.03
N ILE A 277 -25.99 -21.95 -3.11
CA ILE A 277 -25.54 -20.55 -3.06
C ILE A 277 -26.61 -19.68 -3.72
N LYS A 278 -27.10 -18.69 -2.98
CA LYS A 278 -28.05 -17.70 -3.47
C LYS A 278 -27.43 -16.32 -3.41
N VAL A 279 -27.50 -15.57 -4.51
CA VAL A 279 -27.14 -14.15 -4.50
C VAL A 279 -28.21 -13.41 -3.70
N ASP A 280 -27.81 -12.80 -2.59
CA ASP A 280 -28.70 -12.05 -1.71
C ASP A 280 -28.72 -10.58 -2.12
N ASN A 281 -27.54 -9.97 -2.29
CA ASN A 281 -27.42 -8.56 -2.63
C ASN A 281 -26.17 -8.28 -3.45
N VAL A 282 -26.29 -7.36 -4.42
CA VAL A 282 -25.18 -6.84 -5.22
C VAL A 282 -25.26 -5.32 -5.19
N ARG A 283 -24.19 -4.68 -4.71
CA ARG A 283 -24.05 -3.23 -4.69
C ARG A 283 -22.79 -2.84 -5.45
N LEU A 284 -22.93 -1.95 -6.42
CA LEU A 284 -21.83 -1.31 -7.12
C LEU A 284 -21.95 0.20 -6.94
N VAL A 285 -20.88 0.84 -6.47
CA VAL A 285 -20.79 2.28 -6.26
C VAL A 285 -19.62 2.79 -7.08
N ILE A 286 -19.87 3.82 -7.89
CA ILE A 286 -18.83 4.55 -8.62
C ILE A 286 -18.64 5.89 -7.92
N THR A 287 -17.44 6.15 -7.45
CA THR A 287 -17.09 7.39 -6.76
C THR A 287 -15.92 8.06 -7.47
N GLY A 288 -16.01 9.39 -7.63
CA GLY A 288 -14.97 10.21 -8.23
C GLY A 288 -14.13 10.91 -7.18
N TYR A 289 -12.84 11.10 -7.46
CA TYR A 289 -11.99 11.95 -6.63
C TYR A 289 -12.18 13.43 -7.02
N HIS A 290 -12.70 14.26 -6.11
CA HIS A 290 -12.83 15.70 -6.35
C HIS A 290 -11.48 16.41 -6.21
N LYS A 291 -11.15 17.18 -7.25
CA LYS A 291 -9.86 17.83 -7.51
C LYS A 291 -9.68 19.09 -6.64
N GLU A 292 -9.18 18.96 -5.42
CA GLU A 292 -8.59 20.14 -4.74
C GLU A 292 -7.07 20.22 -4.89
N LYS A 293 -6.34 19.16 -5.24
CA LYS A 293 -4.85 19.21 -5.32
C LYS A 293 -4.12 18.37 -6.38
N CYS A 294 -4.77 17.90 -7.45
CA CYS A 294 -4.01 17.30 -8.57
C CYS A 294 -3.18 18.32 -9.37
N SER A 295 -3.24 19.61 -9.05
CA SER A 295 -2.51 20.68 -9.76
C SER A 295 -1.07 20.89 -9.28
N ASN A 296 -0.63 20.22 -8.21
CA ASN A 296 0.71 20.47 -7.63
C ASN A 296 1.81 19.54 -8.16
N TYR A 297 1.51 18.63 -9.09
CA TYR A 297 2.47 17.62 -9.56
C TYR A 297 2.67 17.63 -11.09
N LEU A 298 2.32 18.73 -11.75
CA LEU A 298 2.74 19.02 -13.12
C LEU A 298 3.70 20.23 -13.07
N ILE A 299 4.95 19.97 -12.70
CA ILE A 299 6.13 20.73 -13.14
C ILE A 299 7.19 19.71 -13.51
#